data_AF-A0A957ZCS9-F1
#
_entry.id   AF-A0A957ZCS9-F1
#
_cell.length_a   1.000
_cell.length_b   1.000
_cell.length_c   1.000
_cell.angle_alpha   90.00
_cell.angle_beta   90.00
_cell.angle_gamma   90.00
#
_symmetry.space_group_name_H-M   'P 1'
#
loop_
_entity.id
_entity.type
_entity.pdbx_description
1 polymer ?
#
loop_
_entity_poly.entity_id
_entity_poly.type
_entity_poly.pdbx_seq_one_letter_code
_entity_poly.pdbx_strand_id
1 'polypeptide(L)'
;GFNHYVNCKTPPIFVNGATVYTDGASAPERTIAGVTAAPATLQAEIATLRQTVPALEFDTTTDGAPVAYSATVTKLEFATADTIRRQASGSDTWPLTWAADDALYGAGGDGVPPGEAGKLSMWFAEVDGGAENFTVSYIASDEETTGDGQNGYKMSGILAIGSTLYAWVRNRDKNGRQSALWVSTDSAATWAEAFVLP
;
A
#
# COMPACT_ATOMS: atom_id res chain seq x y z
N GLY A 1 12.56 -9.24 10.54
CA GLY A 1 12.63 -8.75 9.15
C GLY A 1 11.38 -7.96 8.88
N PHE A 2 11.50 -6.70 8.46
CA PHE A 2 10.35 -5.90 8.06
C PHE A 2 10.13 -6.12 6.56
N ASN A 3 8.95 -6.63 6.19
CA ASN A 3 8.56 -6.74 4.79
C ASN A 3 8.02 -5.37 4.35
N HIS A 4 8.74 -4.68 3.46
CA HIS A 4 8.24 -3.46 2.83
C HIS A 4 7.49 -3.79 1.55
N TYR A 5 6.26 -3.27 1.44
CA TYR A 5 5.46 -3.32 0.22
C TYR A 5 5.73 -2.07 -0.61
N VAL A 6 6.18 -2.24 -1.86
CA VAL A 6 6.36 -1.12 -2.80
C VAL A 6 5.26 -1.18 -3.84
N ASN A 7 4.36 -0.19 -3.79
CA ASN A 7 3.33 0.02 -4.80
C ASN A 7 3.96 0.71 -6.03
N CYS A 8 4.10 -0.03 -7.12
CA CYS A 8 4.49 0.43 -8.46
C CYS A 8 3.63 -0.35 -9.46
N LYS A 9 3.51 0.13 -10.71
CA LYS A 9 2.71 -0.33 -11.88
C LYS A 9 2.77 -1.82 -12.28
N THR A 10 3.24 -2.70 -11.42
CA THR A 10 3.36 -4.15 -11.59
C THR A 10 2.71 -4.85 -10.40
N PRO A 11 2.17 -6.07 -10.56
CA PRO A 11 1.58 -6.84 -9.46
C PRO A 11 2.57 -6.94 -8.28
N PRO A 12 2.10 -7.13 -7.03
CA PRO A 12 2.97 -7.16 -5.86
C PRO A 12 4.12 -8.13 -6.10
N ILE A 13 5.34 -7.58 -6.12
CA ILE A 13 6.54 -8.39 -6.10
C ILE A 13 6.73 -8.79 -4.65
N PHE A 14 6.37 -10.03 -4.32
CA PHE A 14 6.89 -10.66 -3.13
C PHE A 14 8.35 -11.03 -3.45
N VAL A 15 9.27 -10.15 -3.02
CA VAL A 15 10.71 -10.31 -3.27
C VAL A 15 11.25 -11.35 -2.30
N ASN A 16 11.74 -12.48 -2.81
CA ASN A 16 12.64 -13.33 -2.06
C ASN A 16 13.97 -12.59 -1.85
N GLY A 17 14.42 -12.43 -0.61
CA GLY A 17 15.79 -12.00 -0.33
C GLY A 17 16.07 -10.50 -0.36
N ALA A 18 15.08 -9.61 -0.22
CA ALA A 18 15.36 -8.24 0.25
C ALA A 18 15.75 -8.29 1.74
N THR A 19 16.94 -8.81 2.03
CA THR A 19 17.51 -8.80 3.36
C THR A 19 18.02 -7.39 3.61
N VAL A 20 17.20 -6.57 4.28
CA VAL A 20 17.71 -5.35 4.89
C VAL A 20 18.48 -5.76 6.13
N TYR A 21 19.80 -5.82 6.01
CA TYR A 21 20.68 -6.04 7.15
C TYR A 21 20.63 -4.81 8.04
N THR A 22 19.89 -4.86 9.14
CA THR A 22 19.90 -3.82 10.19
C THR A 22 20.87 -4.25 11.29
N ASP A 23 21.62 -3.31 11.87
CA ASP A 23 22.57 -3.54 12.97
C ASP A 23 21.88 -3.79 14.32
N GLY A 24 20.92 -4.72 14.39
CA GLY A 24 20.42 -5.26 15.65
C GLY A 24 19.69 -4.30 16.61
N ALA A 25 19.43 -3.05 16.24
CA ALA A 25 18.64 -2.15 17.05
C ALA A 25 17.14 -2.32 16.75
N SER A 26 16.39 -2.96 17.65
CA SER A 26 14.93 -2.94 17.65
C SER A 26 14.44 -1.50 17.83
N ALA A 27 13.80 -0.92 16.83
CA ALA A 27 13.14 0.38 16.95
C ALA A 27 11.88 0.23 17.82
N PRO A 28 11.68 1.09 18.83
CA PRO A 28 10.45 1.06 19.63
C PRO A 28 9.27 1.55 18.80
N GLU A 29 8.17 0.79 18.86
CA GLU A 29 6.87 1.15 18.30
C GLU A 29 6.36 2.45 18.96
N ARG A 30 6.11 3.49 18.17
CA ARG A 30 5.49 4.75 18.64
C ARG A 30 4.09 4.87 18.08
N THR A 31 3.09 4.75 18.95
CA THR A 31 1.69 5.09 18.67
C THR A 31 1.57 6.59 18.36
N ILE A 32 1.12 6.93 17.14
CA ILE A 32 0.82 8.32 16.78
C ILE A 32 -0.62 8.61 17.21
N ALA A 33 -0.78 9.29 18.34
CA ALA A 33 -2.07 9.84 18.75
C ALA A 33 -2.32 11.17 18.02
N GLY A 34 -3.41 11.22 17.24
CA GLY A 34 -4.15 12.44 16.83
C GLY A 34 -3.36 13.59 16.19
N VAL A 35 -3.49 13.76 14.88
CA VAL A 35 -3.03 15.00 14.21
C VAL A 35 -4.07 16.11 14.45
N THR A 36 -3.90 16.88 15.51
CA THR A 36 -4.42 18.26 15.57
C THR A 36 -3.37 19.22 15.02
N ALA A 37 -3.82 20.33 14.42
CA ALA A 37 -2.95 21.35 13.84
C ALA A 37 -1.80 21.71 14.82
N ALA A 38 -0.58 21.76 14.28
CA ALA A 38 0.61 22.02 15.07
C ALA A 38 0.46 23.32 15.89
N PRO A 39 0.78 23.32 17.20
CA PRO A 39 0.74 24.53 18.01
C PRO A 39 1.60 25.64 17.38
N ALA A 40 1.22 26.90 17.55
CA ALA A 40 1.92 28.05 16.94
C ALA A 40 3.42 28.12 17.29
N THR A 41 3.83 27.51 18.40
CA THR A 41 5.23 27.36 18.81
C THR A 41 6.03 26.47 17.87
N LEU A 42 5.43 25.40 17.32
CA LEU A 42 6.08 24.50 16.36
C LEU A 42 6.27 25.17 14.99
N GLN A 43 5.34 26.04 14.58
CA GLN A 43 5.44 26.82 13.34
C GLN A 43 6.59 27.83 13.39
N ALA A 44 6.81 28.46 14.55
CA ALA A 44 7.94 29.35 14.78
C ALA A 44 9.27 28.58 14.75
N GLU A 45 9.32 27.39 15.35
CA GLU A 45 10.49 26.51 15.34
C GLU A 45 10.85 26.04 13.91
N ILE A 46 9.85 25.68 13.11
CA ILE A 46 10.02 25.33 11.68
C ILE A 46 10.52 26.52 10.85
N ALA A 47 10.04 27.74 11.13
CA ALA A 47 10.49 28.94 10.44
C ALA A 47 11.95 29.30 10.78
N THR A 48 12.37 29.11 12.04
CA THR A 48 13.75 29.31 12.46
C THR A 48 14.67 28.24 11.86
N LEU A 49 14.26 26.96 11.85
CA LEU A 49 15.02 25.88 11.22
C LEU A 49 15.26 26.12 9.72
N ARG A 50 14.30 26.73 9.00
CA ARG A 50 14.48 27.10 7.58
C ARG A 50 15.50 28.21 7.33
N GLN A 51 15.82 29.02 8.34
CA GLN A 51 16.77 30.14 8.22
C GLN A 51 18.19 29.74 8.67
N THR A 52 18.32 28.74 9.55
CA THR A 52 19.61 28.29 10.09
C THR A 52 20.20 27.07 9.39
N VAL A 53 19.46 26.41 8.50
CA VAL A 53 20.07 25.41 7.58
C VAL A 53 20.85 26.23 6.55
N PRO A 54 22.21 26.20 6.57
CA PRO A 54 22.97 26.74 5.45
C PRO A 54 22.44 26.05 4.20
N ALA A 55 22.28 26.76 3.08
CA ALA A 55 21.98 26.13 1.80
C ALA A 55 22.83 24.86 1.71
N LEU A 56 22.18 23.69 1.63
CA LEU A 56 22.83 22.40 1.58
C LEU A 56 23.77 22.45 0.37
N GLU A 57 25.02 22.82 0.60
CA GLU A 57 26.09 22.58 -0.35
C GLU A 57 26.26 21.07 -0.37
N PHE A 58 25.77 20.47 -1.46
CA PHE A 58 25.92 19.06 -1.75
C PHE A 58 27.43 18.76 -1.84
N ASP A 59 27.98 18.18 -0.78
CA ASP A 59 29.33 17.63 -0.80
C ASP A 59 29.32 16.27 -1.50
N THR A 60 30.10 16.22 -2.58
CA THR A 60 30.12 15.19 -3.60
C THR A 60 31.07 14.04 -3.28
N THR A 61 30.87 13.31 -2.17
CA THR A 61 31.26 11.88 -2.19
C THR A 61 30.07 11.08 -2.72
N THR A 62 29.74 11.44 -3.96
CA THR A 62 28.60 11.06 -4.75
C THR A 62 29.14 10.44 -6.03
N ASP A 63 28.64 9.27 -6.40
CA ASP A 63 28.44 8.97 -7.82
C ASP A 63 27.12 9.64 -8.29
N GLY A 64 26.98 10.95 -8.02
CA GLY A 64 25.80 11.78 -8.32
C GLY A 64 24.55 11.67 -7.44
N ALA A 65 24.54 10.93 -6.32
CA ALA A 65 23.31 10.76 -5.52
C ALA A 65 22.97 12.01 -4.66
N PRO A 66 21.73 12.55 -4.69
CA PRO A 66 21.34 13.77 -3.96
C PRO A 66 21.17 13.58 -2.44
N VAL A 67 21.43 12.39 -1.90
CA VAL A 67 21.41 12.12 -0.45
C VAL A 67 22.52 11.14 -0.11
N ALA A 68 23.09 11.28 1.10
CA ALA A 68 24.05 10.32 1.61
C ALA A 68 23.41 8.93 1.74
N TYR A 69 24.20 7.89 1.46
CA TYR A 69 23.76 6.51 1.67
C TYR A 69 23.44 6.26 3.16
N SER A 70 22.44 5.43 3.41
CA SER A 70 22.11 5.00 4.77
C SER A 70 23.27 4.18 5.36
N ALA A 71 23.71 4.53 6.56
CA ALA A 71 24.65 3.68 7.31
C ALA A 71 24.01 2.35 7.74
N THR A 72 22.68 2.26 7.79
CA THR A 72 21.93 1.07 8.21
C THR A 72 21.59 0.17 7.03
N VAL A 73 21.10 0.74 5.91
CA VAL A 73 20.78 -0.05 4.71
C VAL A 73 22.02 -0.15 3.84
N THR A 74 22.83 -1.18 4.08
CA THR A 74 24.13 -1.36 3.41
C THR A 74 24.05 -2.13 2.10
N LYS A 75 22.93 -2.82 1.83
CA LYS A 75 22.77 -3.68 0.66
C LYS A 75 21.31 -3.77 0.21
N LEU A 76 21.11 -3.85 -1.10
CA LEU A 76 19.85 -4.22 -1.74
C LEU A 76 20.15 -5.35 -2.72
N GLU A 77 19.48 -6.49 -2.57
CA GLU A 77 19.52 -7.60 -3.51
C GLU A 77 18.12 -7.82 -4.09
N PHE A 78 18.04 -7.89 -5.42
CA PHE A 78 16.80 -8.20 -6.10
C PHE A 78 16.66 -9.70 -6.30
N ALA A 79 15.47 -10.22 -5.99
CA ALA A 79 15.07 -11.57 -6.34
C ALA A 79 15.26 -11.83 -7.85
N THR A 80 15.72 -13.02 -8.21
CA THR A 80 15.73 -13.45 -9.61
C THR A 80 14.30 -13.67 -10.09
N ALA A 81 14.04 -13.42 -11.38
CA ALA A 81 12.68 -13.39 -11.92
C ALA A 81 11.90 -14.73 -11.72
N ASP A 82 12.62 -15.85 -11.73
CA ASP A 82 12.12 -17.21 -11.50
C ASP A 82 11.71 -17.48 -10.04
N THR A 83 12.17 -16.66 -9.09
CA THR A 83 11.77 -16.75 -7.68
C THR A 83 10.57 -15.87 -7.34
N ILE A 84 10.11 -15.01 -8.27
CA ILE A 84 8.97 -14.12 -8.06
C ILE A 84 7.66 -14.88 -8.27
N ARG A 85 6.91 -15.09 -7.18
CA ARG A 85 5.57 -15.67 -7.20
C ARG A 85 4.53 -14.59 -7.54
N ARG A 86 3.62 -14.89 -8.46
CA ARG A 86 2.53 -14.00 -8.90
C ARG A 86 1.21 -14.75 -8.84
N GLN A 87 0.25 -14.25 -8.07
CA GLN A 87 -1.07 -14.89 -7.87
C GLN A 87 -2.22 -14.09 -8.53
N ALA A 88 -1.93 -12.88 -9.02
CA ALA A 88 -2.92 -11.92 -9.50
C ALA A 88 -2.53 -11.41 -10.89
N SER A 89 -2.76 -12.22 -11.92
CA SER A 89 -2.28 -11.92 -13.28
C SER A 89 -2.89 -10.61 -13.81
N GLY A 90 -2.05 -9.76 -14.38
CA GLY A 90 -2.46 -8.47 -14.96
C GLY A 90 -2.80 -7.37 -13.93
N SER A 91 -2.90 -7.68 -12.64
CA SER A 91 -3.33 -6.69 -11.65
C SER A 91 -2.28 -5.59 -11.45
N ASP A 92 -2.70 -4.33 -11.55
CA ASP A 92 -1.83 -3.15 -11.55
C ASP A 92 -1.79 -2.41 -10.22
N THR A 93 -2.71 -2.72 -9.32
CA THR A 93 -2.91 -2.07 -8.02
C THR A 93 -3.28 -3.12 -6.98
N TRP A 94 -2.75 -2.93 -5.77
CA TRP A 94 -2.90 -3.85 -4.63
C TRP A 94 -2.81 -3.10 -3.28
N PRO A 95 -3.79 -2.25 -2.92
CA PRO A 95 -3.93 -1.79 -1.54
C PRO A 95 -4.18 -2.97 -0.60
N LEU A 96 -3.48 -2.99 0.54
CA LEU A 96 -3.50 -4.06 1.53
C LEU A 96 -3.52 -3.48 2.95
N THR A 97 -4.16 -4.18 3.89
CA THR A 97 -4.13 -3.88 5.31
C THR A 97 -4.21 -5.15 6.15
N TRP A 98 -3.54 -5.17 7.29
CA TRP A 98 -3.69 -6.23 8.28
C TRP A 98 -4.97 -6.00 9.06
N ALA A 99 -5.81 -7.02 9.21
CA ALA A 99 -6.99 -6.99 10.06
C ALA A 99 -6.77 -7.73 11.39
N ALA A 100 -7.78 -7.66 12.27
CA ALA A 100 -7.70 -8.23 13.63
C ALA A 100 -7.62 -9.76 13.68
N ASP A 101 -7.91 -10.45 12.58
CA ASP A 101 -7.81 -11.90 12.41
C ASP A 101 -6.44 -12.37 11.90
N ASP A 102 -5.45 -11.46 11.84
CA ASP A 102 -4.10 -11.73 11.34
C ASP A 102 -4.08 -12.08 9.83
N ALA A 103 -5.11 -11.69 9.09
CA ALA A 103 -5.13 -11.77 7.63
C ALA A 103 -4.82 -10.41 6.98
N LEU A 104 -4.25 -10.45 5.78
CA LEU A 104 -4.06 -9.28 4.93
C LEU A 104 -5.24 -9.17 3.95
N TYR A 105 -6.10 -8.18 4.14
CA TYR A 105 -7.18 -7.88 3.19
C TYR A 105 -6.72 -6.85 2.18
N GLY A 106 -7.13 -7.04 0.93
CA GLY A 106 -6.87 -6.07 -0.12
C GLY A 106 -7.77 -6.22 -1.34
N ALA A 107 -7.45 -5.45 -2.36
CA ALA A 107 -8.14 -5.48 -3.64
C ALA A 107 -7.15 -5.45 -4.79
N GLY A 108 -7.38 -6.27 -5.82
CA GLY A 108 -6.66 -6.18 -7.07
C GLY A 108 -7.38 -5.26 -8.05
N GLY A 109 -6.62 -4.55 -8.89
CA GLY A 109 -7.18 -3.74 -9.97
C GLY A 109 -6.67 -4.12 -11.35
N ASP A 110 -7.54 -4.02 -12.36
CA ASP A 110 -7.25 -4.32 -13.78
C ASP A 110 -6.62 -5.70 -14.06
N GLY A 111 -7.03 -6.74 -13.33
CA GLY A 111 -6.47 -8.08 -13.51
C GLY A 111 -7.48 -9.21 -13.34
N VAL A 112 -6.96 -10.44 -13.39
CA VAL A 112 -7.74 -11.66 -13.24
C VAL A 112 -7.56 -12.20 -11.81
N PRO A 113 -8.63 -12.30 -11.01
CA PRO A 113 -8.56 -12.92 -9.69
C PRO A 113 -8.09 -14.39 -9.77
N PRO A 114 -7.46 -14.92 -8.70
CA PRO A 114 -7.16 -16.35 -8.61
C PRO A 114 -8.41 -17.22 -8.88
N GLY A 115 -8.29 -18.17 -9.81
CA GLY A 115 -9.39 -19.10 -10.14
C GLY A 115 -10.43 -18.58 -11.13
N GLU A 116 -10.38 -17.29 -11.49
CA GLU A 116 -11.33 -16.67 -12.40
C GLU A 116 -10.83 -16.64 -13.85
N ALA A 117 -11.76 -16.57 -14.80
CA ALA A 117 -11.46 -16.49 -16.23
C ALA A 117 -11.48 -15.06 -16.78
N GLY A 118 -12.14 -14.13 -16.09
CA GLY A 118 -12.41 -12.77 -16.55
C GLY A 118 -11.55 -11.71 -15.86
N LYS A 119 -11.19 -10.67 -16.62
CA LYS A 119 -10.57 -9.47 -16.06
C LYS A 119 -11.61 -8.64 -15.32
N LEU A 120 -11.27 -8.21 -14.10
CA LEU A 120 -12.01 -7.23 -13.30
C LEU A 120 -11.19 -5.95 -13.15
N SER A 121 -11.87 -4.81 -13.14
CA SER A 121 -11.25 -3.51 -12.83
C SER A 121 -11.00 -3.33 -11.33
N MET A 122 -11.82 -3.99 -10.50
CA MET A 122 -11.64 -4.12 -9.05
C MET A 122 -12.21 -5.45 -8.56
N TRP A 123 -11.45 -6.15 -7.72
CA TRP A 123 -11.81 -7.41 -7.07
C TRP A 123 -11.12 -7.52 -5.71
N PHE A 124 -11.59 -8.39 -4.81
CA PHE A 124 -11.13 -8.45 -3.42
C PHE A 124 -10.41 -9.76 -3.10
N ALA A 125 -9.50 -9.70 -2.14
CA ALA A 125 -8.80 -10.88 -1.70
C ALA A 125 -8.30 -10.80 -0.25
N GLU A 126 -8.16 -12.00 0.30
CA GLU A 126 -7.43 -12.27 1.53
C GLU A 126 -6.07 -12.86 1.17
N VAL A 127 -5.02 -12.37 1.81
CA VAL A 127 -3.67 -12.89 1.71
C VAL A 127 -3.29 -13.44 3.08
N ASP A 128 -2.85 -14.69 3.10
CA ASP A 128 -2.38 -15.37 4.30
C ASP A 128 -0.99 -15.96 4.05
N GLY A 129 -0.23 -16.18 5.12
CA GLY A 129 1.11 -16.73 5.10
C GLY A 129 2.23 -15.69 4.87
N GLY A 130 3.47 -16.17 4.97
CA GLY A 130 4.67 -15.34 4.80
C GLY A 130 5.03 -15.12 3.33
N ALA A 131 5.97 -14.20 3.07
CA ALA A 131 6.40 -13.86 1.71
C ALA A 131 6.84 -15.07 0.85
N GLU A 132 7.31 -16.15 1.48
CA GLU A 132 7.77 -17.36 0.80
C GLU A 132 6.61 -18.29 0.40
N ASN A 133 5.59 -18.40 1.24
CA ASN A 133 4.53 -19.40 1.14
C ASN A 133 3.11 -18.82 1.15
N PHE A 134 2.96 -17.52 0.88
CA PHE A 134 1.66 -16.87 0.89
C PHE A 134 0.66 -17.52 -0.07
N THR A 135 -0.61 -17.45 0.32
CA THR A 135 -1.78 -17.77 -0.49
C THR A 135 -2.59 -16.51 -0.72
N VAL A 136 -3.26 -16.42 -1.88
CA VAL A 136 -4.20 -15.35 -2.19
C VAL A 136 -5.55 -16.01 -2.45
N SER A 137 -6.49 -15.77 -1.55
CA SER A 137 -7.87 -16.23 -1.66
C SER A 137 -8.69 -15.11 -2.26
N TYR A 138 -9.29 -15.37 -3.41
CA TYR A 138 -10.29 -14.49 -3.99
C TYR A 138 -11.54 -14.46 -3.10
N ILE A 139 -12.04 -13.26 -2.81
CA ILE A 139 -13.28 -13.04 -2.06
C ILE A 139 -14.32 -12.54 -3.06
N ALA A 140 -15.26 -13.42 -3.40
CA ALA A 140 -16.37 -13.08 -4.27
C ALA A 140 -17.29 -12.05 -3.59
N SER A 141 -17.63 -10.98 -4.31
CA SER A 141 -18.45 -9.88 -3.81
C SER A 141 -19.32 -9.29 -4.93
N ASP A 142 -20.54 -8.86 -4.58
CA ASP A 142 -21.43 -8.16 -5.52
C ASP A 142 -20.89 -6.76 -5.93
N GLU A 143 -19.88 -6.24 -5.21
CA GLU A 143 -19.27 -4.94 -5.47
C GLU A 143 -18.02 -4.98 -6.36
N GLU A 144 -17.71 -6.14 -6.93
CA GLU A 144 -16.73 -6.27 -8.01
C GLU A 144 -17.13 -5.44 -9.23
N THR A 145 -16.13 -4.96 -9.97
CA THR A 145 -16.41 -4.15 -11.16
C THR A 145 -15.56 -4.54 -12.36
N THR A 146 -16.09 -4.25 -13.55
CA THR A 146 -15.40 -4.35 -14.83
C THR A 146 -15.17 -2.95 -15.41
N GLY A 147 -14.56 -2.88 -16.60
CA GLY A 147 -14.22 -1.62 -17.27
C GLY A 147 -12.73 -1.31 -17.23
N ASP A 148 -12.35 -0.16 -17.77
CA ASP A 148 -10.95 0.26 -17.90
C ASP A 148 -10.80 1.73 -17.55
N GLY A 149 -9.61 2.11 -17.06
CA GLY A 149 -9.26 3.50 -16.79
C GLY A 149 -10.28 4.17 -15.87
N GLN A 150 -10.84 5.29 -16.31
CA GLN A 150 -11.85 6.04 -15.57
C GLN A 150 -13.21 5.34 -15.46
N ASN A 151 -13.47 4.30 -16.27
CA ASN A 151 -14.78 3.64 -16.35
C ASN A 151 -14.90 2.45 -15.37
N GLY A 152 -13.78 1.98 -14.82
CA GLY A 152 -13.72 0.93 -13.80
C GLY A 152 -13.43 1.52 -12.42
N TYR A 153 -14.03 0.96 -11.38
CA TYR A 153 -13.68 1.34 -10.02
C TYR A 153 -12.30 0.82 -9.69
N LYS A 154 -11.61 1.51 -8.78
CA LYS A 154 -10.32 1.06 -8.28
C LYS A 154 -10.19 1.42 -6.82
N MET A 155 -9.82 0.43 -6.00
CA MET A 155 -9.45 0.72 -4.63
C MET A 155 -8.08 1.41 -4.62
N SER A 156 -8.00 2.54 -3.93
CA SER A 156 -6.77 3.35 -3.84
C SER A 156 -6.08 3.20 -2.48
N GLY A 157 -6.80 2.75 -1.47
CA GLY A 157 -6.28 2.46 -0.13
C GLY A 157 -7.32 1.72 0.69
N ILE A 158 -6.84 0.91 1.64
CA ILE A 158 -7.67 0.14 2.58
C ILE A 158 -7.02 0.22 3.97
N LEU A 159 -7.85 0.24 5.01
CA LEU A 159 -7.45 0.28 6.41
C LEU A 159 -8.40 -0.58 7.23
N ALA A 160 -7.87 -1.49 8.04
CA ALA A 160 -8.65 -2.16 9.07
C ALA A 160 -8.62 -1.38 10.38
N ILE A 161 -9.76 -1.30 11.05
CA ILE A 161 -9.87 -0.87 12.45
C ILE A 161 -10.67 -1.95 13.18
N GLY A 162 -9.98 -2.75 13.99
CA GLY A 162 -10.55 -3.99 14.50
C GLY A 162 -10.87 -4.95 13.35
N SER A 163 -12.11 -5.43 13.28
CA SER A 163 -12.60 -6.29 12.20
C SER A 163 -13.31 -5.53 11.07
N THR A 164 -13.34 -4.20 11.12
CA THR A 164 -13.99 -3.38 10.10
C THR A 164 -12.96 -2.87 9.10
N LEU A 165 -13.22 -3.09 7.81
CA LEU A 165 -12.40 -2.60 6.72
C LEU A 165 -13.01 -1.30 6.18
N TYR A 166 -12.15 -0.30 5.98
CA TYR A 166 -12.48 0.97 5.35
C TYR A 166 -11.64 1.13 4.10
N ALA A 167 -12.27 1.46 2.97
CA ALA A 167 -11.57 1.57 1.70
C ALA A 167 -11.94 2.83 0.93
N TRP A 168 -10.95 3.47 0.32
CA TRP A 168 -11.19 4.54 -0.65
C TRP A 168 -11.25 3.96 -2.05
N VAL A 169 -12.40 4.09 -2.70
CA VAL A 169 -12.66 3.65 -4.08
C VAL A 169 -12.73 4.87 -4.98
N ARG A 170 -11.87 4.94 -6.01
CA ARG A 170 -11.87 6.02 -7.00
C ARG A 170 -12.70 5.64 -8.23
N ASN A 171 -12.94 6.65 -9.09
CA ASN A 171 -13.72 6.54 -10.32
C ASN A 171 -15.19 6.18 -10.06
N ARG A 172 -15.75 6.57 -8.91
CA ARG A 172 -17.10 6.17 -8.50
C ARG A 172 -18.17 6.60 -9.51
N ASP A 173 -17.97 7.74 -10.16
CA ASP A 173 -18.84 8.26 -11.22
C ASP A 173 -18.61 7.62 -12.60
N LYS A 174 -17.66 6.68 -12.70
CA LYS A 174 -17.15 6.14 -13.98
C LYS A 174 -16.66 7.21 -14.95
N ASN A 175 -16.21 8.35 -14.43
CA ASN A 175 -15.62 9.44 -15.21
C ASN A 175 -14.32 9.97 -14.58
N GLY A 176 -13.81 9.28 -13.55
CA GLY A 176 -12.57 9.61 -12.88
C GLY A 176 -12.62 10.89 -12.04
N ARG A 177 -13.82 11.35 -11.65
CA ARG A 177 -13.96 12.60 -10.87
C ARG A 177 -14.33 12.34 -9.43
N GLN A 178 -14.99 11.22 -9.12
CA GLN A 178 -15.46 10.94 -7.77
C GLN A 178 -14.69 9.83 -7.07
N SER A 179 -14.65 9.92 -5.75
CA SER A 179 -14.17 8.87 -4.86
C SER A 179 -15.17 8.58 -3.76
N ALA A 180 -15.22 7.36 -3.24
CA ALA A 180 -16.13 6.96 -2.19
C ALA A 180 -15.37 6.25 -1.07
N LEU A 181 -15.81 6.48 0.17
CA LEU A 181 -15.43 5.67 1.30
C LEU A 181 -16.39 4.50 1.40
N TRP A 182 -15.87 3.29 1.30
CA TRP A 182 -16.59 2.05 1.47
C TRP A 182 -16.21 1.39 2.79
N VAL A 183 -17.16 0.64 3.36
CA VAL A 183 -17.01 -0.04 4.65
C VAL A 183 -17.46 -1.49 4.51
N SER A 184 -16.64 -2.42 4.97
CA SER A 184 -17.01 -3.83 5.13
C SER A 184 -16.87 -4.24 6.60
N THR A 185 -17.84 -5.01 7.08
CA THR A 185 -17.87 -5.56 8.45
C THR A 185 -17.85 -7.08 8.46
N ASP A 186 -17.59 -7.69 7.31
CA ASP A 186 -17.72 -9.13 7.05
C ASP A 186 -16.54 -9.63 6.19
N SER A 187 -15.33 -9.17 6.53
CA SER A 187 -14.08 -9.62 5.88
C SER A 187 -14.08 -9.44 4.36
N ALA A 188 -14.49 -8.25 3.91
CA ALA A 188 -14.54 -7.84 2.50
C ALA A 188 -15.55 -8.59 1.61
N ALA A 189 -16.43 -9.42 2.18
CA ALA A 189 -17.46 -10.12 1.41
C ALA A 189 -18.52 -9.15 0.86
N THR A 190 -18.92 -8.15 1.66
CA THR A 190 -19.83 -7.08 1.22
C THR A 190 -19.28 -5.71 1.57
N TRP A 191 -19.63 -4.71 0.75
CA TRP A 191 -19.20 -3.33 0.94
C TRP A 191 -20.37 -2.34 0.90
N ALA A 192 -20.48 -1.53 1.95
CA ALA A 192 -21.41 -0.41 2.01
C ALA A 192 -20.70 0.91 1.66
N GLU A 193 -21.28 1.68 0.75
CA GLU A 193 -20.85 3.05 0.48
C GLU A 193 -21.27 3.98 1.62
N ALA A 194 -20.30 4.47 2.39
CA ALA A 194 -20.55 5.33 3.55
C ALA A 194 -20.61 6.82 3.16
N PHE A 195 -19.77 7.26 2.23
CA PHE A 195 -19.67 8.67 1.83
C PHE A 195 -19.01 8.83 0.45
N VAL A 196 -19.39 9.85 -0.32
CA VAL A 196 -18.85 10.15 -1.66
C VAL A 196 -18.28 11.56 -1.70
N LEU A 197 -17.06 11.68 -2.22
CA LEU A 197 -16.38 12.93 -2.55
C LEU A 197 -16.56 13.27 -4.04
N PRO A 198 -16.88 14.54 -4.36
CA PRO A 198 -17.06 15.02 -5.72
C PRO A 198 -15.76 15.17 -6.50
#